data_AF-A0ABD3RWR9-F1
#
_entry.id   AF-A0ABD3RWR9-F1
#
_cell.length_a   1.000
_cell.length_b   1.000
_cell.length_c   1.000
_cell.angle_alpha   90.00
_cell.angle_beta   90.00
_cell.angle_gamma   90.00
#
_symmetry.space_group_name_H-M   'P 1'
#
loop_
_entity.id
_entity.type
_entity.pdbx_description
1 polymer ?
#
loop_
_entity_poly.entity_id
_entity_poly.type
_entity_poly.pdbx_seq_one_letter_code
_entity_poly.pdbx_strand_id
1 'polypeptide(L)'
;MLAPRNRLWSTPCSVIDMSMKMANLDSDDVVYDVGCGDGRVLIRMASMSVVIPADDDVVIDDYDRCRSPRHGRHHHACKSFVGIEISNDRANEARCNVKRAMESGLIPPHVDVEIICGNALDCRRRRGGGGGGGRGRHSSPRRHHDDDDDDEVMNEEEYGGDDVEDYDDDDCVGMDTTVDYSKATVIFMYLVPRGLRLMKDLLWPESNSTSSTSKAEGREYGGDDGQDVDDDNDDAEGQERRTTTKLLTKGRTMTTMTTESETSNVTSDNGCNDDINNDDSDGVSTGMPTNEGRRIRRIITYMSPFVGTPHVRKEHCTVEHQEGASWPLYLYHCPMG
;
A
#
# COMPACT_ATOMS: atom_id res chain seq x y z
N MET A 1 21.86 7.72 -2.65
CA MET A 1 22.17 6.28 -2.70
C MET A 1 20.91 5.49 -2.99
N LEU A 2 20.70 5.12 -4.25
CA LEU A 2 19.73 4.07 -4.61
C LEU A 2 20.40 2.75 -4.23
N ALA A 3 19.83 1.97 -3.30
CA ALA A 3 20.32 0.61 -3.08
C ALA A 3 20.31 -0.14 -4.43
N PRO A 4 21.34 -0.93 -4.77
CA PRO A 4 21.38 -1.72 -6.01
C PRO A 4 20.11 -2.58 -6.08
N ARG A 5 19.14 -2.23 -6.93
CA ARG A 5 17.82 -2.89 -6.96
C ARG A 5 17.79 -4.12 -7.86
N ASN A 6 18.89 -4.87 -7.92
CA ASN A 6 18.90 -6.13 -8.66
C ASN A 6 18.17 -7.25 -7.91
N ARG A 7 17.70 -6.99 -6.67
CA ARG A 7 16.92 -7.93 -5.88
C ARG A 7 15.73 -7.23 -5.22
N LEU A 8 14.53 -7.55 -5.68
CA LEU A 8 13.29 -7.26 -4.96
C LEU A 8 13.18 -8.24 -3.79
N TRP A 9 12.86 -7.72 -2.62
CA TRP A 9 12.67 -8.52 -1.42
C TRP A 9 11.19 -8.64 -1.11
N SER A 10 10.73 -9.87 -0.84
CA SER A 10 9.38 -10.07 -0.32
C SER A 10 9.26 -9.55 1.11
N THR A 11 8.10 -8.98 1.44
CA THR A 11 7.77 -8.55 2.79
C THR A 11 7.80 -9.74 3.75
N PRO A 12 8.61 -9.70 4.82
CA PRO A 12 8.65 -10.76 5.82
C PRO A 12 7.30 -10.91 6.54
N CYS A 13 6.90 -12.15 6.88
CA CYS A 13 5.65 -12.39 7.62
C CYS A 13 5.60 -11.64 8.96
N SER A 14 6.73 -11.50 9.68
CA SER A 14 6.79 -10.75 10.94
C SER A 14 6.48 -9.25 10.77
N VAL A 15 6.87 -8.67 9.63
CA VAL A 15 6.56 -7.28 9.28
C VAL A 15 5.07 -7.12 8.98
N ILE A 16 4.47 -8.08 8.25
CA ILE A 16 3.02 -8.09 7.96
C ILE A 16 2.21 -8.21 9.25
N ASP A 17 2.58 -9.17 10.13
CA ASP A 17 1.89 -9.42 11.40
C ASP A 17 1.97 -8.19 12.33
N MET A 18 3.13 -7.52 12.40
CA MET A 18 3.27 -6.28 13.17
C MET A 18 2.46 -5.13 12.55
N SER A 19 2.42 -5.04 11.22
CA SER A 19 1.65 -4.00 10.52
C SER A 19 0.16 -4.14 10.78
N MET A 20 -0.39 -5.36 10.79
CA MET A 20 -1.78 -5.60 11.18
C MET A 20 -2.05 -5.20 12.63
N LYS A 21 -1.14 -5.54 13.55
CA LYS A 21 -1.24 -5.14 14.95
C LYS A 21 -1.24 -3.62 15.13
N MET A 22 -0.41 -2.91 14.36
CA MET A 22 -0.37 -1.44 14.36
C MET A 22 -1.62 -0.84 13.73
N ALA A 23 -2.12 -1.44 12.65
CA ALA A 23 -3.30 -0.98 11.94
C ALA A 23 -4.55 -1.07 12.81
N ASN A 24 -4.70 -2.13 13.62
CA ASN A 24 -5.91 -2.41 14.39
C ASN A 24 -7.18 -2.40 13.50
N LEU A 25 -7.21 -3.33 12.54
CA LEU A 25 -8.26 -3.39 11.51
C LEU A 25 -9.62 -3.78 12.10
N ASP A 26 -10.68 -3.10 11.63
CA ASP A 26 -12.08 -3.41 11.95
C ASP A 26 -12.85 -3.92 10.70
N SER A 27 -14.15 -4.18 10.85
CA SER A 27 -14.99 -4.75 9.78
C SER A 27 -15.25 -3.81 8.62
N ASP A 28 -15.09 -2.51 8.84
CA ASP A 28 -15.44 -1.50 7.87
C ASP A 28 -14.19 -0.92 7.19
N ASP A 29 -13.03 -1.46 7.53
CA ASP A 29 -11.78 -1.13 6.87
C ASP A 29 -11.73 -1.66 5.44
N VAL A 30 -11.11 -0.85 4.58
CA VAL A 30 -10.71 -1.24 3.23
C VAL A 30 -9.21 -1.02 3.13
N VAL A 31 -8.49 -2.15 3.01
CA VAL A 31 -7.02 -2.17 3.01
C VAL A 31 -6.52 -2.13 1.57
N TYR A 32 -5.65 -1.18 1.27
CA TYR A 32 -4.97 -1.06 -0.02
C TYR A 32 -3.50 -1.44 0.13
N ASP A 33 -2.98 -2.31 -0.72
CA ASP A 33 -1.55 -2.65 -0.81
C ASP A 33 -0.96 -2.12 -2.12
N VAL A 34 -0.16 -1.05 -2.01
CA VAL A 34 0.42 -0.35 -3.16
C VAL A 34 1.74 -1.00 -3.56
N GLY A 35 1.76 -1.60 -4.75
CA GLY A 35 2.86 -2.44 -5.22
C GLY A 35 2.77 -3.84 -4.64
N CYS A 36 1.59 -4.47 -4.76
CA CYS A 36 1.27 -5.72 -4.06
C CYS A 36 2.08 -6.94 -4.56
N GLY A 37 2.76 -6.84 -5.70
CA GLY A 37 3.65 -7.89 -6.19
C GLY A 37 2.92 -9.20 -6.46
N ASP A 38 3.25 -10.25 -5.69
CA ASP A 38 2.62 -11.59 -5.80
C ASP A 38 1.35 -11.75 -4.96
N GLY A 39 0.88 -10.66 -4.31
CA GLY A 39 -0.31 -10.63 -3.47
C GLY A 39 -0.11 -11.17 -2.06
N ARG A 40 1.11 -11.54 -1.66
CA ARG A 40 1.36 -12.25 -0.38
C ARG A 40 0.93 -11.48 0.86
N VAL A 41 1.11 -10.15 0.87
CA VAL A 41 0.67 -9.30 1.99
C VAL A 41 -0.84 -9.40 2.14
N LEU A 42 -1.58 -9.21 1.05
CA LEU A 42 -3.04 -9.32 1.02
C LEU A 42 -3.52 -10.70 1.43
N ILE A 43 -2.96 -11.77 0.86
CA ILE A 43 -3.32 -13.15 1.21
C ILE A 43 -3.10 -13.41 2.70
N ARG A 44 -1.96 -12.96 3.25
CA ARG A 44 -1.66 -13.10 4.69
C ARG A 44 -2.67 -12.35 5.54
N MET A 45 -2.96 -11.09 5.21
CA MET A 45 -3.91 -10.28 5.98
C MET A 45 -5.33 -10.85 5.88
N ALA A 46 -5.80 -11.14 4.67
CA ALA A 46 -7.10 -11.76 4.41
C ALA A 46 -7.28 -13.09 5.15
N SER A 47 -6.26 -13.95 5.19
CA SER A 47 -6.29 -15.25 5.90
C SER A 47 -6.47 -15.12 7.43
N MET A 48 -6.24 -13.93 8.00
CA MET A 48 -6.38 -13.66 9.42
C MET A 48 -7.73 -13.00 9.77
N SER A 49 -8.57 -12.73 8.77
CA SER A 49 -9.93 -12.26 8.96
C SER A 49 -10.82 -13.33 9.60
N VAL A 50 -11.71 -12.93 10.50
CA VAL A 50 -12.68 -13.81 11.16
C VAL A 50 -14.10 -13.30 10.93
N VAL A 51 -15.06 -14.23 10.90
CA VAL A 51 -16.49 -13.88 10.92
C VAL A 51 -16.84 -13.46 12.34
N ILE A 52 -17.39 -12.26 12.50
CA ILE A 52 -18.08 -11.87 13.73
C ILE A 52 -19.54 -12.28 13.55
N PRO A 53 -20.08 -13.20 14.38
CA PRO A 53 -21.51 -13.54 14.35
C PRO A 53 -22.36 -12.28 14.56
N ALA A 54 -23.42 -12.11 13.78
CA ALA A 54 -24.28 -10.93 13.84
C ALA A 54 -25.21 -10.89 15.07
N ASP A 55 -25.28 -11.98 15.83
CA ASP A 55 -26.20 -12.14 16.96
C ASP A 55 -25.47 -11.85 18.29
N ASP A 56 -25.76 -10.69 18.87
CA ASP A 56 -25.18 -10.08 20.07
C ASP A 56 -25.37 -10.86 21.39
N ASP A 57 -25.95 -12.06 21.38
CA ASP A 57 -26.20 -12.83 22.62
C ASP A 57 -25.34 -14.09 22.76
N VAL A 58 -24.51 -14.43 21.76
CA VAL A 58 -23.50 -15.46 21.97
C VAL A 58 -22.33 -14.80 22.69
N VAL A 59 -22.40 -14.80 24.02
CA VAL A 59 -21.22 -14.68 24.88
C VAL A 59 -20.20 -15.66 24.29
N ILE A 60 -19.20 -15.14 23.59
CA ILE A 60 -18.08 -15.93 23.12
C ILE A 60 -17.44 -16.43 24.40
N ASP A 61 -17.78 -17.66 24.77
CA ASP A 61 -17.28 -18.29 25.96
C ASP A 61 -15.76 -18.29 25.79
N ASP A 62 -15.06 -17.52 26.63
CA ASP A 62 -13.61 -17.30 26.60
C ASP A 62 -12.83 -18.64 26.73
N TYR A 63 -13.56 -19.75 26.89
CA TYR A 63 -13.12 -21.13 26.99
C TYR A 63 -12.49 -21.72 25.71
N ASP A 64 -12.78 -21.20 24.51
CA ASP A 64 -12.12 -21.71 23.29
C ASP A 64 -10.83 -20.95 22.91
N ARG A 65 -10.45 -19.93 23.70
CA ARG A 65 -9.12 -19.29 23.62
C ARG A 65 -7.99 -20.18 24.12
N CYS A 66 -8.29 -21.32 24.74
CA CYS A 66 -7.31 -22.18 25.40
C CYS A 66 -6.79 -23.36 24.58
N ARG A 67 -7.29 -23.63 23.36
CA ARG A 67 -6.90 -24.87 22.65
C ARG A 67 -5.59 -24.84 21.87
N SER A 68 -4.80 -23.76 21.93
CA SER A 68 -3.34 -23.83 21.78
C SER A 68 -2.65 -22.51 22.14
N PRO A 69 -1.64 -22.46 23.03
CA PRO A 69 -0.80 -21.29 23.28
C PRO A 69 0.19 -21.02 22.14
N ARG A 70 -0.15 -21.38 20.90
CA ARG A 70 0.70 -21.19 19.73
C ARG A 70 0.53 -19.75 19.23
N HIS A 71 1.19 -18.82 19.92
CA HIS A 71 1.44 -17.42 19.52
C HIS A 71 0.15 -16.68 19.13
N GLY A 72 -0.44 -15.93 20.06
CA GLY A 72 -1.69 -15.18 19.88
C GLY A 72 -1.75 -14.47 18.52
N ARG A 73 -2.40 -15.12 17.55
CA ARG A 73 -2.57 -14.58 16.21
C ARG A 73 -3.58 -13.45 16.33
N HIS A 74 -3.20 -12.28 15.83
CA HIS A 74 -4.08 -11.14 15.78
C HIS A 74 -5.15 -11.40 14.71
N HIS A 75 -6.36 -11.75 15.14
CA HIS A 75 -7.52 -11.85 14.26
C HIS A 75 -8.17 -10.47 14.10
N HIS A 76 -8.76 -10.19 12.94
CA HIS A 76 -9.50 -8.94 12.66
C HIS A 76 -10.79 -9.21 11.88
N ALA A 77 -11.66 -8.22 11.77
CA ALA A 77 -12.94 -8.37 11.07
C ALA A 77 -12.95 -7.81 9.64
N CYS A 78 -11.85 -7.19 9.18
CA CYS A 78 -11.75 -6.56 7.86
C CYS A 78 -12.10 -7.52 6.72
N LYS A 79 -12.93 -7.03 5.79
CA LYS A 79 -13.55 -7.83 4.73
C LYS A 79 -13.09 -7.44 3.34
N SER A 80 -12.45 -6.28 3.14
CA SER A 80 -12.13 -5.77 1.81
C SER A 80 -10.66 -5.39 1.68
N PHE A 81 -10.03 -5.96 0.67
CA PHE A 81 -8.61 -5.83 0.37
C PHE A 81 -8.42 -5.51 -1.12
N VAL A 82 -7.56 -4.56 -1.43
CA VAL A 82 -7.27 -4.12 -2.79
C VAL A 82 -5.76 -4.11 -3.01
N GLY A 83 -5.27 -4.91 -3.96
CA GLY A 83 -3.89 -4.87 -4.43
C GLY A 83 -3.76 -4.02 -5.67
N ILE A 84 -2.71 -3.21 -5.73
CA ILE A 84 -2.39 -2.42 -6.92
C ILE A 84 -1.00 -2.83 -7.39
N GLU A 85 -0.91 -3.27 -8.64
CA GLU A 85 0.35 -3.65 -9.28
C GLU A 85 0.42 -3.04 -10.67
N ILE A 86 1.59 -2.51 -11.05
CA ILE A 86 1.78 -1.84 -12.33
C ILE A 86 2.12 -2.82 -13.45
N SER A 87 2.78 -3.93 -13.11
CA SER A 87 3.11 -4.99 -14.06
C SER A 87 1.93 -5.94 -14.26
N ASN A 88 1.48 -6.10 -15.51
CA ASN A 88 0.38 -7.01 -15.84
C ASN A 88 0.66 -8.45 -15.42
N ASP A 89 1.86 -8.97 -15.73
CA ASP A 89 2.26 -10.33 -15.37
C ASP A 89 2.23 -10.55 -13.86
N ARG A 90 2.72 -9.58 -13.09
CA ARG A 90 2.71 -9.62 -11.61
C ARG A 90 1.29 -9.50 -11.05
N ALA A 91 0.46 -8.65 -11.65
CA ALA A 91 -0.95 -8.55 -11.28
C ALA A 91 -1.69 -9.87 -11.55
N ASN A 92 -1.42 -10.52 -12.69
CA ASN A 92 -1.97 -11.84 -13.02
C ASN A 92 -1.47 -12.92 -12.06
N GLU A 93 -0.17 -12.92 -11.73
CA GLU A 93 0.41 -13.78 -10.71
C GLU A 93 -0.31 -13.61 -9.36
N ALA A 94 -0.52 -12.36 -8.91
CA ALA A 94 -1.25 -12.06 -7.69
C ALA A 94 -2.71 -12.53 -7.73
N ARG A 95 -3.42 -12.34 -8.85
CA ARG A 95 -4.80 -12.85 -9.05
C ARG A 95 -4.85 -14.36 -8.92
N CYS A 96 -3.94 -15.07 -9.59
CA CYS A 96 -3.85 -16.53 -9.53
C CYS A 96 -3.56 -17.00 -8.09
N ASN A 97 -2.65 -16.34 -7.37
CA ASN A 97 -2.33 -16.67 -5.98
C ASN A 97 -3.52 -16.42 -5.04
N VAL A 98 -4.21 -15.30 -5.19
CA VAL A 98 -5.43 -14.98 -4.42
C VAL A 98 -6.52 -15.99 -4.69
N LYS A 99 -6.79 -16.31 -5.97
CA LYS A 99 -7.79 -17.32 -6.37
C LYS A 99 -7.49 -18.68 -5.75
N ARG A 100 -6.24 -19.16 -5.85
CA ARG A 100 -5.81 -20.41 -5.20
C ARG A 100 -5.98 -20.37 -3.68
N ALA A 101 -5.70 -19.24 -3.05
CA ALA A 101 -5.87 -19.07 -1.61
C ALA A 101 -7.37 -19.10 -1.20
N MET A 102 -8.26 -18.54 -2.02
CA MET A 102 -9.71 -18.66 -1.82
C MET A 102 -10.20 -20.11 -2.04
N GLU A 103 -9.79 -20.76 -3.13
CA GLU A 103 -10.19 -22.14 -3.46
C GLU A 103 -9.72 -23.17 -2.42
N SER A 104 -8.54 -22.96 -1.83
CA SER A 104 -8.02 -23.80 -0.75
C SER A 104 -8.63 -23.51 0.63
N GLY A 105 -9.50 -22.50 0.75
CA GLY A 105 -10.09 -22.06 2.01
C GLY A 105 -9.10 -21.34 2.94
N LEU A 106 -7.93 -20.93 2.44
CA LEU A 106 -6.97 -20.12 3.19
C LEU A 106 -7.51 -18.70 3.42
N ILE A 107 -8.16 -18.12 2.41
CA ILE A 107 -8.91 -16.86 2.55
C ILE A 107 -10.37 -17.23 2.86
N PRO A 108 -10.94 -16.73 3.96
CA PRO A 108 -12.34 -16.98 4.29
C PRO A 108 -13.29 -16.45 3.20
N PRO A 109 -14.42 -17.13 2.94
CA PRO A 109 -15.34 -16.77 1.85
C PRO A 109 -16.05 -15.42 2.05
N HIS A 110 -16.02 -14.85 3.26
CA HIS A 110 -16.57 -13.52 3.55
C HIS A 110 -15.60 -12.37 3.25
N VAL A 111 -14.37 -12.68 2.84
CA VAL A 111 -13.34 -11.70 2.53
C VAL A 111 -13.23 -11.54 1.02
N ASP A 112 -13.30 -10.29 0.59
CA ASP A 112 -13.08 -9.87 -0.79
C ASP A 112 -11.66 -9.35 -0.98
N VAL A 113 -11.00 -9.81 -2.05
CA VAL A 113 -9.64 -9.39 -2.42
C VAL A 113 -9.61 -9.10 -3.92
N GLU A 114 -9.47 -7.83 -4.26
CA GLU A 114 -9.38 -7.34 -5.64
C GLU A 114 -7.92 -7.05 -6.01
N ILE A 115 -7.51 -7.36 -7.24
CA ILE A 115 -6.20 -6.99 -7.79
C ILE A 115 -6.37 -6.12 -9.03
N ILE A 116 -5.94 -4.88 -8.91
CA ILE A 116 -5.96 -3.86 -9.96
C ILE A 116 -4.59 -3.83 -10.63
N CYS A 117 -4.58 -4.05 -11.96
CA CYS A 117 -3.40 -3.77 -12.78
C CYS A 117 -3.44 -2.29 -13.18
N GLY A 118 -2.65 -1.46 -12.52
CA GLY A 118 -2.68 -0.02 -12.72
C GLY A 118 -1.53 0.69 -12.03
N ASN A 119 -1.19 1.88 -12.54
CA ASN A 119 -0.21 2.74 -11.90
C ASN A 119 -0.86 3.40 -10.67
N ALA A 120 -0.31 3.14 -9.49
CA ALA A 120 -0.78 3.70 -8.24
C ALA A 120 -0.81 5.24 -8.19
N LEU A 121 -0.05 5.92 -9.06
CA LEU A 121 -0.02 7.37 -9.20
C LEU A 121 -1.10 7.93 -10.12
N ASP A 122 -1.71 7.08 -10.96
CA ASP A 122 -2.74 7.46 -11.92
C ASP A 122 -4.11 7.47 -11.24
N CYS A 123 -4.27 8.45 -10.35
CA CYS A 123 -5.51 8.66 -9.64
C CYS A 123 -6.40 9.63 -10.38
N ARG A 124 -7.67 9.27 -10.50
CA ARG A 124 -8.70 10.17 -11.01
C ARG A 124 -8.89 11.30 -9.99
N ARG A 125 -8.15 12.40 -10.15
CA ARG A 125 -8.64 13.68 -9.62
C ARG A 125 -9.99 13.86 -10.28
N ARG A 126 -11.08 13.71 -9.52
CA ARG A 126 -12.42 14.12 -9.92
C ARG A 126 -12.29 15.59 -10.31
N ARG A 127 -11.95 15.86 -11.57
CA ARG A 127 -12.12 17.17 -12.18
C ARG A 127 -13.61 17.36 -12.09
N GLY A 128 -14.05 18.10 -11.07
CA GLY A 128 -15.44 18.50 -10.89
C GLY A 128 -15.93 18.95 -12.26
N GLY A 129 -17.00 18.32 -12.74
CA GLY A 129 -17.40 18.28 -14.14
C GLY A 129 -17.64 19.64 -14.77
N GLY A 130 -16.58 20.39 -15.04
CA GLY A 130 -16.57 21.48 -15.99
C GLY A 130 -16.56 20.86 -17.37
N GLY A 131 -17.75 20.75 -17.97
CA GLY A 131 -17.99 20.21 -19.31
C GLY A 131 -17.27 21.01 -20.40
N GLY A 132 -15.95 20.81 -20.52
CA GLY A 132 -15.15 21.33 -21.61
C GLY A 132 -15.03 20.27 -22.71
N GLY A 133 -15.83 20.41 -23.76
CA GLY A 133 -15.73 19.58 -24.96
C GLY A 133 -14.33 19.64 -25.57
N GLY A 134 -13.58 18.55 -25.45
CA GLY A 134 -12.20 18.44 -25.94
C GLY A 134 -12.09 17.37 -27.02
N ARG A 135 -11.88 17.84 -28.25
CA ARG A 135 -11.82 17.08 -29.51
C ARG A 135 -10.83 15.92 -29.46
N GLY A 136 -11.30 14.73 -29.85
CA GLY A 136 -10.48 13.52 -29.99
C GLY A 136 -9.32 13.74 -30.94
N ARG A 137 -8.10 13.44 -30.48
CA ARG A 137 -6.93 13.29 -31.34
C ARG A 137 -6.90 11.85 -31.80
N HIS A 138 -7.19 11.64 -33.08
CA HIS A 138 -7.02 10.36 -33.75
C HIS A 138 -5.53 10.02 -33.84
N SER A 139 -5.14 8.91 -33.19
CA SER A 139 -3.84 8.27 -33.36
C SER A 139 -3.77 7.64 -34.75
N SER A 140 -2.79 8.04 -35.57
CA SER A 140 -2.58 7.45 -36.90
C SER A 140 -1.96 6.05 -36.79
N PRO A 141 -2.35 5.09 -37.66
CA PRO A 141 -1.83 3.74 -37.64
C PRO A 141 -0.38 3.67 -38.14
N ARG A 142 0.48 2.97 -37.41
CA ARG A 142 1.84 2.61 -37.84
C ARG A 142 1.75 1.52 -38.92
N ARG A 143 2.51 1.70 -40.01
CA ARG A 143 2.64 0.73 -41.11
C ARG A 143 3.53 -0.43 -40.66
N HIS A 144 3.06 -1.65 -40.85
CA HIS A 144 3.86 -2.87 -40.80
C HIS A 144 4.82 -2.90 -42.00
N HIS A 145 6.09 -3.21 -41.72
CA HIS A 145 7.05 -3.65 -42.71
C HIS A 145 7.05 -5.18 -42.65
N ASP A 146 6.62 -5.79 -43.74
CA ASP A 146 6.81 -7.20 -44.04
C ASP A 146 8.26 -7.36 -44.53
N ASP A 147 9.09 -8.08 -43.78
CA ASP A 147 10.34 -8.65 -44.28
C ASP A 147 10.25 -10.16 -44.06
N ASP A 148 10.23 -10.85 -45.20
CA ASP A 148 10.33 -12.29 -45.39
C ASP A 148 11.73 -12.82 -44.99
N ASP A 149 11.84 -14.15 -44.96
CA ASP A 149 13.07 -14.98 -44.92
C ASP A 149 13.53 -15.47 -43.53
N ASP A 150 13.21 -16.73 -43.18
CA ASP A 150 14.10 -17.87 -43.43
C ASP A 150 13.59 -19.16 -42.72
N ASP A 151 13.44 -20.21 -43.53
CA ASP A 151 13.06 -21.57 -43.15
C ASP A 151 14.20 -22.27 -42.39
N GLU A 152 14.10 -22.40 -41.07
CA GLU A 152 14.86 -23.43 -40.31
C GLU A 152 13.93 -24.54 -39.82
N VAL A 153 14.09 -25.69 -40.46
CA VAL A 153 13.52 -27.00 -40.10
C VAL A 153 14.09 -27.43 -38.76
N MET A 154 13.34 -27.21 -37.68
CA MET A 154 13.62 -27.79 -36.36
C MET A 154 12.87 -29.11 -36.20
N ASN A 155 13.61 -30.15 -35.86
CA ASN A 155 13.12 -31.51 -35.65
C ASN A 155 12.03 -31.56 -34.58
N GLU A 156 10.89 -32.14 -34.96
CA GLU A 156 9.82 -32.58 -34.07
C GLU A 156 10.31 -33.74 -33.20
N GLU A 157 10.90 -33.44 -32.04
CA GLU A 157 10.87 -34.39 -30.92
C GLU A 157 9.58 -34.14 -30.14
N GLU A 158 8.64 -35.05 -30.37
CA GLU A 158 7.34 -35.28 -29.74
C GLU A 158 7.39 -35.16 -28.21
N TYR A 159 7.33 -33.92 -27.71
CA TYR A 159 6.98 -33.64 -26.32
C TYR A 159 5.45 -33.63 -26.26
N GLY A 160 4.86 -34.59 -25.55
CA GLY A 160 3.42 -34.65 -25.31
C GLY A 160 2.93 -33.34 -24.72
N GLY A 161 2.32 -32.51 -25.57
CA GLY A 161 1.75 -31.24 -25.21
C GLY A 161 0.52 -31.49 -24.36
N ASP A 162 0.65 -31.24 -23.06
CA ASP A 162 -0.51 -30.90 -22.25
C ASP A 162 -1.09 -29.64 -22.88
N ASP A 163 -2.32 -29.75 -23.39
CA ASP A 163 -3.08 -28.69 -24.03
C ASP A 163 -3.06 -27.42 -23.17
N VAL A 164 -2.10 -26.53 -23.44
CA VAL A 164 -2.13 -25.16 -22.94
C VAL A 164 -3.26 -24.51 -23.73
N GLU A 165 -4.45 -24.49 -23.13
CA GLU A 165 -5.56 -23.71 -23.63
C GLU A 165 -5.05 -22.29 -23.88
N ASP A 166 -4.95 -21.91 -25.17
CA ASP A 166 -4.72 -20.52 -25.59
C ASP A 166 -5.90 -19.70 -25.05
N TYR A 167 -5.71 -19.10 -23.87
CA TYR A 167 -6.63 -18.12 -23.34
C TYR A 167 -6.47 -16.87 -24.20
N ASP A 168 -7.38 -16.69 -25.18
CA ASP A 168 -7.44 -15.52 -26.06
C ASP A 168 -7.29 -14.22 -25.23
N ASP A 169 -6.15 -13.55 -25.37
CA ASP A 169 -5.76 -12.31 -24.66
C ASP A 169 -6.63 -11.08 -25.03
N ASP A 170 -7.64 -11.25 -25.90
CA ASP A 170 -8.38 -10.16 -26.55
C ASP A 170 -9.52 -9.54 -25.71
N ASP A 171 -9.86 -10.07 -24.54
CA ASP A 171 -10.96 -9.54 -23.70
C ASP A 171 -10.53 -8.47 -22.68
N CYS A 172 -9.26 -8.04 -22.68
CA CYS A 172 -8.77 -6.99 -21.76
C CYS A 172 -9.12 -5.54 -22.18
N VAL A 173 -9.98 -5.36 -23.18
CA VAL A 173 -10.24 -4.05 -23.82
C VAL A 173 -11.18 -3.19 -22.97
N GLY A 174 -10.59 -2.34 -22.11
CA GLY A 174 -11.22 -1.07 -21.70
C GLY A 174 -11.62 -0.94 -20.23
N MET A 175 -11.11 -1.76 -19.30
CA MET A 175 -11.30 -1.47 -17.88
C MET A 175 -10.54 -0.19 -17.50
N ASP A 176 -11.25 0.73 -16.83
CA ASP A 176 -10.68 1.95 -16.26
C ASP A 176 -9.62 1.55 -15.23
N THR A 177 -8.34 1.66 -15.59
CA THR A 177 -7.20 1.30 -14.72
C THR A 177 -6.92 2.36 -13.66
N THR A 178 -7.77 3.39 -13.54
CA THR A 178 -7.57 4.43 -12.54
C THR A 178 -7.88 3.93 -11.14
N VAL A 179 -6.95 4.19 -10.22
CA VAL A 179 -7.10 3.78 -8.82
C VAL A 179 -7.88 4.85 -8.05
N ASP A 180 -8.96 4.44 -7.39
CA ASP A 180 -9.72 5.30 -6.47
C ASP A 180 -9.36 4.98 -5.01
N TYR A 181 -8.59 5.88 -4.38
CA TYR A 181 -8.24 5.77 -2.95
C TYR A 181 -9.31 6.37 -2.02
N SER A 182 -10.45 6.87 -2.53
CA SER A 182 -11.48 7.50 -1.69
C SER A 182 -12.08 6.54 -0.65
N LYS A 183 -12.08 5.23 -0.96
CA LYS A 183 -12.54 4.17 -0.06
C LYS A 183 -11.46 3.66 0.90
N ALA A 184 -10.19 3.91 0.60
CA ALA A 184 -9.07 3.37 1.38
C ALA A 184 -9.04 3.98 2.79
N THR A 185 -9.27 3.14 3.80
CA THR A 185 -9.13 3.49 5.22
C THR A 185 -7.76 3.10 5.76
N VAL A 186 -7.12 2.07 5.17
CA VAL A 186 -5.76 1.65 5.49
C VAL A 186 -4.97 1.47 4.20
N ILE A 187 -3.77 2.04 4.15
CA ILE A 187 -2.89 1.93 2.98
C ILE A 187 -1.54 1.40 3.42
N PHE A 188 -1.15 0.27 2.84
CA PHE A 188 0.14 -0.38 3.00
C PHE A 188 1.01 -0.05 1.79
N MET A 189 2.27 0.33 2.02
CA MET A 189 3.14 0.81 0.96
C MET A 189 4.57 0.31 1.09
N TYR A 190 5.05 -0.35 0.03
CA TYR A 190 6.45 -0.70 -0.17
C TYR A 190 7.15 0.23 -1.15
N LEU A 191 7.24 1.51 -0.82
CA LEU A 191 7.84 2.47 -1.73
C LEU A 191 9.17 3.00 -1.21
N VAL A 192 10.12 3.11 -2.15
CA VAL A 192 11.32 3.92 -1.94
C VAL A 192 10.94 5.38 -1.67
N PRO A 193 11.84 6.19 -1.06
CA PRO A 193 11.56 7.58 -0.72
C PRO A 193 11.02 8.43 -1.89
N ARG A 194 11.39 8.12 -3.13
CA ARG A 194 10.83 8.80 -4.32
C ARG A 194 9.34 8.50 -4.51
N GLY A 195 8.92 7.24 -4.38
CA GLY A 195 7.51 6.85 -4.51
C GLY A 195 6.65 7.45 -3.41
N LEU A 196 7.14 7.44 -2.16
CA LEU A 196 6.45 8.11 -1.04
C LEU A 196 6.22 9.60 -1.31
N ARG A 197 7.23 10.32 -1.84
CA ARG A 197 7.05 11.74 -2.19
C ARG A 197 5.95 11.97 -3.23
N LEU A 198 5.84 11.11 -4.23
CA LEU A 198 4.82 11.25 -5.28
C LEU A 198 3.41 10.91 -4.76
N MET A 199 3.31 9.99 -3.80
CA MET A 199 2.04 9.58 -3.20
C MET A 199 1.55 10.54 -2.10
N LYS A 200 2.43 11.39 -1.54
CA LYS A 200 2.09 12.24 -0.39
C LYS A 200 0.85 13.11 -0.66
N ASP A 201 0.82 13.84 -1.76
CA ASP A 201 -0.28 14.77 -2.09
C ASP A 201 -1.58 14.05 -2.42
N LEU A 202 -1.49 12.78 -2.83
CA LEU A 202 -2.64 11.94 -3.13
C LEU A 202 -3.28 11.40 -1.86
N LEU A 203 -2.46 10.94 -0.92
CA LEU A 203 -2.94 10.33 0.32
C LEU A 203 -3.29 11.37 1.39
N TRP A 204 -2.66 12.53 1.28
CA TRP A 204 -2.77 13.67 2.19
C TRP A 204 -3.16 14.92 1.41
N PRO A 205 -4.37 14.98 0.82
CA PRO A 205 -4.81 16.21 0.20
C PRO A 205 -4.82 17.27 1.30
N GLU A 206 -3.90 18.24 1.20
CA GLU A 206 -3.93 19.38 2.11
C GLU A 206 -5.35 19.93 2.01
N SER A 207 -6.03 20.05 3.16
CA SER A 207 -7.26 20.83 3.21
C SER A 207 -6.86 22.17 2.63
N ASN A 208 -7.28 22.46 1.39
CA ASN A 208 -6.94 23.68 0.69
C ASN A 208 -7.39 24.83 1.59
N SER A 209 -6.51 25.25 2.50
CA SER A 209 -6.61 26.50 3.18
C SER A 209 -6.47 27.46 2.03
N THR A 210 -7.59 28.01 1.63
CA THR A 210 -7.73 28.93 0.52
C THR A 210 -7.04 30.22 0.94
N SER A 211 -5.73 30.18 1.13
CA SER A 211 -4.88 31.35 1.15
C SER A 211 -4.85 31.84 -0.29
N SER A 212 -5.92 32.56 -0.64
CA SER A 212 -6.02 33.41 -1.81
C SER A 212 -4.99 34.54 -1.64
N THR A 213 -3.71 34.21 -1.75
CA THR A 213 -2.69 35.21 -2.06
C THR A 213 -2.92 35.60 -3.50
N SER A 214 -3.71 36.67 -3.67
CA SER A 214 -3.77 37.48 -4.88
C SER A 214 -2.36 37.94 -5.24
N LYS A 215 -1.61 37.11 -5.98
CA LYS A 215 -0.40 37.55 -6.67
C LYS A 215 -0.82 38.55 -7.73
N ALA A 216 -0.69 39.83 -7.40
CA ALA A 216 -0.71 40.91 -8.34
C ALA A 216 0.29 40.61 -9.46
N GLU A 217 -0.20 40.60 -10.69
CA GLU A 217 0.60 40.46 -11.90
C GLU A 217 1.51 41.69 -12.07
N GLY A 218 2.72 41.60 -11.53
CA GLY A 218 3.83 42.48 -11.90
C GLY A 218 4.64 41.83 -13.01
N ARG A 219 4.34 42.20 -14.27
CA ARG A 219 5.22 41.95 -15.42
C ARG A 219 6.53 42.72 -15.23
N GLU A 220 7.65 42.02 -15.08
CA GLU A 220 8.95 42.54 -15.48
C GLU A 220 9.63 41.58 -16.46
N TYR A 221 9.95 42.14 -17.62
CA TYR A 221 10.72 41.55 -18.70
C TYR A 221 12.22 41.73 -18.39
N GLY A 222 12.97 40.64 -18.42
CA GLY A 222 14.43 40.58 -18.50
C GLY A 222 14.82 39.10 -18.41
N GLY A 223 15.40 38.42 -19.39
CA GLY A 223 16.38 38.86 -20.38
C GLY A 223 17.78 38.60 -19.81
N ASP A 224 18.26 37.35 -19.84
CA ASP A 224 19.69 37.01 -19.71
C ASP A 224 19.95 35.53 -20.09
N ASP A 225 20.24 35.32 -21.37
CA ASP A 225 21.49 34.77 -21.92
C ASP A 225 22.18 33.60 -21.16
N GLY A 226 22.02 32.40 -21.72
CA GLY A 226 23.09 31.45 -22.05
C GLY A 226 24.09 31.00 -20.96
N GLN A 227 24.04 29.71 -20.64
CA GLN A 227 25.26 28.89 -20.50
C GLN A 227 24.91 27.40 -20.61
N ASP A 228 25.29 26.82 -21.74
CA ASP A 228 25.42 25.37 -21.92
C ASP A 228 26.60 24.88 -21.07
N VAL A 229 26.34 23.94 -20.17
CA VAL A 229 27.38 23.24 -19.40
C VAL A 229 27.30 21.77 -19.80
N ASP A 230 28.29 21.36 -20.59
CA ASP A 230 28.59 19.97 -20.92
C ASP A 230 29.05 19.25 -19.65
N ASP A 231 28.23 18.32 -19.13
CA ASP A 231 28.63 17.40 -18.06
C ASP A 231 29.04 16.06 -18.69
N ASP A 232 30.29 16.01 -19.14
CA ASP A 232 31.05 14.78 -19.36
C ASP A 232 31.39 14.16 -17.98
N ASN A 233 30.90 12.95 -17.71
CA ASN A 233 31.43 12.11 -16.63
C ASN A 233 31.44 10.65 -17.07
N ASP A 234 32.50 10.32 -17.81
CA ASP A 234 32.97 8.98 -18.08
C ASP A 234 33.77 8.41 -16.87
N ASP A 235 33.71 7.08 -16.77
CA ASP A 235 34.71 6.18 -16.21
C ASP A 235 35.01 6.17 -14.70
N ALA A 236 34.41 5.17 -14.03
CA ALA A 236 34.99 4.57 -12.84
C ALA A 236 34.88 3.04 -12.89
N GLU A 237 35.75 2.40 -13.70
CA GLU A 237 36.15 1.01 -13.49
C GLU A 237 37.09 0.92 -12.28
N GLY A 238 36.76 0.03 -11.33
CA GLY A 238 37.51 -0.05 -10.06
C GLY A 238 37.39 -1.40 -9.33
N GLN A 239 38.16 -2.38 -9.79
CA GLN A 239 38.84 -3.44 -9.04
C GLN A 239 38.09 -4.20 -7.92
N GLU A 240 37.68 -5.44 -8.24
CA GLU A 240 37.34 -6.47 -7.27
C GLU A 240 38.59 -6.96 -6.50
N ARG A 241 38.64 -6.71 -5.19
CA ARG A 241 39.56 -7.40 -4.26
C ARG A 241 38.82 -8.49 -3.50
N ARG A 242 39.14 -9.74 -3.84
CA ARG A 242 38.88 -10.95 -3.04
C ARG A 242 39.36 -10.74 -1.60
N THR A 243 38.44 -10.85 -0.63
CA THR A 243 38.79 -11.10 0.77
C THR A 243 38.16 -12.40 1.23
N THR A 244 38.98 -13.21 1.87
CA THR A 244 38.72 -14.55 2.40
C THR A 244 38.00 -14.44 3.74
N THR A 245 36.78 -14.98 3.83
CA THR A 245 36.00 -14.98 5.07
C THR A 245 36.41 -16.17 5.95
N LYS A 246 36.98 -15.87 7.13
CA LYS A 246 37.16 -16.82 8.22
C LYS A 246 35.81 -17.10 8.90
N LEU A 247 35.49 -18.38 9.06
CA LEU A 247 34.42 -18.85 9.96
C LEU A 247 34.67 -18.36 11.38
N LEU A 248 33.68 -17.65 11.94
CA LEU A 248 33.60 -17.35 13.37
C LEU A 248 32.24 -17.81 13.90
N THR A 249 32.26 -18.91 14.64
CA THR A 249 31.17 -19.41 15.45
C THR A 249 30.92 -18.43 16.60
N LYS A 250 29.70 -17.87 16.76
CA LYS A 250 29.36 -17.17 18.00
C LYS A 250 27.90 -17.29 18.41
N GLY A 251 27.77 -17.44 19.73
CA GLY A 251 26.56 -17.75 20.48
C GLY A 251 25.46 -16.69 20.37
N ARG A 252 24.24 -17.23 20.38
CA ARG A 252 22.95 -16.55 20.43
C ARG A 252 22.81 -15.79 21.75
N THR A 253 22.73 -14.46 21.67
CA THR A 253 22.33 -13.59 22.78
C THR A 253 20.98 -12.98 22.41
N MET A 254 19.96 -13.17 23.25
CA MET A 254 18.62 -12.59 23.07
C MET A 254 18.71 -11.07 23.32
N THR A 255 18.45 -10.26 22.31
CA THR A 255 18.37 -8.79 22.43
C THR A 255 16.94 -8.36 22.69
N THR A 256 16.74 -7.59 23.74
CA THR A 256 15.48 -7.00 24.23
C THR A 256 14.95 -5.95 23.25
N MET A 257 13.63 -5.92 23.02
CA MET A 257 12.97 -4.91 22.19
C MET A 257 12.97 -3.54 22.90
N THR A 258 13.45 -2.49 22.23
CA THR A 258 13.34 -1.09 22.67
C THR A 258 12.21 -0.41 21.89
N THR A 259 11.17 0.02 22.61
CA THR A 259 10.07 0.85 22.10
C THR A 259 10.47 2.31 22.28
N GLU A 260 10.72 3.04 21.19
CA GLU A 260 10.89 4.50 21.23
C GLU A 260 9.52 5.16 21.04
N SER A 261 8.82 5.47 22.14
CA SER A 261 7.62 6.30 22.11
C SER A 261 8.01 7.77 22.18
N GLU A 262 8.02 8.49 21.05
CA GLU A 262 8.00 9.96 21.06
C GLU A 262 6.57 10.42 21.40
N THR A 263 6.25 10.55 22.69
CA THR A 263 4.94 11.04 23.13
C THR A 263 4.84 12.54 22.92
N SER A 264 3.97 12.96 21.99
CA SER A 264 3.44 14.32 22.00
C SER A 264 2.41 14.41 23.13
N ASN A 265 2.68 15.30 24.10
CA ASN A 265 1.82 15.51 25.26
C ASN A 265 0.47 16.11 24.83
N VAL A 266 -0.58 15.29 24.84
CA VAL A 266 -1.97 15.74 24.89
C VAL A 266 -2.42 15.59 26.34
N THR A 267 -2.62 16.71 27.03
CA THR A 267 -3.17 16.77 28.39
C THR A 267 -4.67 16.53 28.32
N SER A 268 -5.12 15.41 28.90
CA SER A 268 -6.54 15.15 29.15
C SER A 268 -6.83 15.40 30.64
N ASP A 269 -7.54 16.49 30.94
CA ASP A 269 -8.14 16.76 32.24
C ASP A 269 -9.38 15.85 32.41
N ASN A 270 -9.31 14.92 33.36
CA ASN A 270 -10.46 14.14 33.81
C ASN A 270 -11.06 14.82 35.06
N GLY A 271 -12.10 15.64 34.84
CA GLY A 271 -12.99 16.11 35.89
C GLY A 271 -14.28 15.29 35.90
N CYS A 272 -14.48 14.49 36.95
CA CYS A 272 -15.71 13.76 37.20
C CYS A 272 -16.73 14.72 37.84
N ASN A 273 -17.81 15.07 37.15
CA ASN A 273 -19.00 15.66 37.76
C ASN A 273 -20.21 14.81 37.39
N ASP A 274 -20.71 14.07 38.38
CA ASP A 274 -22.02 13.44 38.37
C ASP A 274 -23.06 14.51 38.71
N ASP A 275 -23.81 14.99 37.73
CA ASP A 275 -25.05 15.74 37.97
C ASP A 275 -26.16 15.21 37.06
N ILE A 276 -27.09 14.52 37.70
CA ILE A 276 -28.35 14.02 37.16
C ILE A 276 -29.29 15.22 37.00
N ASN A 277 -29.65 15.56 35.77
CA ASN A 277 -30.84 16.36 35.48
C ASN A 277 -31.56 15.78 34.25
N ASN A 278 -32.73 15.19 34.52
CA ASN A 278 -33.74 14.87 33.52
C ASN A 278 -34.46 16.18 33.16
N ASP A 279 -34.37 16.62 31.91
CA ASP A 279 -35.23 17.67 31.38
C ASP A 279 -35.70 17.27 29.97
N ASP A 280 -36.96 16.86 29.89
CA ASP A 280 -37.68 16.47 28.68
C ASP A 280 -38.07 17.72 27.88
N SER A 281 -37.16 18.21 27.04
CA SER A 281 -37.49 19.25 26.07
C SER A 281 -37.28 18.77 24.63
N ASP A 282 -38.38 18.57 23.91
CA ASP A 282 -38.51 18.27 22.49
C ASP A 282 -38.02 19.43 21.59
N GLY A 283 -36.72 19.75 21.71
CA GLY A 283 -36.05 20.71 20.83
C GLY A 283 -35.60 20.03 19.56
N VAL A 284 -36.29 20.29 18.44
CA VAL A 284 -35.81 19.97 17.08
C VAL A 284 -34.52 20.76 16.81
N SER A 285 -33.40 20.17 17.21
CA SER A 285 -32.07 20.70 16.99
C SER A 285 -31.72 20.55 15.52
N THR A 286 -31.66 21.66 14.81
CA THR A 286 -30.99 21.76 13.51
C THR A 286 -29.48 21.67 13.74
N GLY A 287 -29.01 20.47 14.11
CA GLY A 287 -27.60 20.18 14.32
C GLY A 287 -26.84 20.40 13.03
N MET A 288 -25.96 21.40 13.01
CA MET A 288 -24.88 21.44 12.04
C MET A 288 -24.10 20.12 12.17
N PRO A 289 -23.78 19.42 11.07
CA PRO A 289 -23.11 18.13 11.13
C PRO A 289 -21.81 18.29 11.92
N THR A 290 -21.75 17.69 13.10
CA THR A 290 -20.51 17.60 13.87
C THR A 290 -19.52 16.79 13.02
N ASN A 291 -18.25 17.19 12.99
CA ASN A 291 -17.18 16.47 12.27
C ASN A 291 -16.91 15.05 12.85
N GLU A 292 -17.78 14.54 13.72
CA GLU A 292 -17.66 13.31 14.51
C GLU A 292 -17.72 12.02 13.68
N GLY A 293 -17.87 12.11 12.35
CA GLY A 293 -17.94 10.93 11.46
C GLY A 293 -16.81 10.79 10.44
N ARG A 294 -15.85 11.73 10.36
CA ARG A 294 -14.78 11.61 9.36
C ARG A 294 -13.79 10.52 9.77
N ARG A 295 -13.85 9.39 9.08
CA ARG A 295 -12.92 8.27 9.27
C ARG A 295 -11.48 8.75 9.09
N ILE A 296 -10.62 8.32 10.00
CA ILE A 296 -9.18 8.55 9.93
C ILE A 296 -8.60 7.52 8.97
N ARG A 297 -7.84 7.97 7.97
CA ARG A 297 -7.05 7.10 7.12
C ARG A 297 -5.74 6.75 7.83
N ARG A 298 -5.40 5.47 7.86
CA ARG A 298 -4.13 4.96 8.39
C ARG A 298 -3.20 4.65 7.23
N ILE A 299 -1.98 5.18 7.27
CA ILE A 299 -0.95 4.83 6.28
C ILE A 299 0.16 4.10 7.00
N ILE A 300 0.56 2.95 6.48
CA ILE A 300 1.67 2.15 6.98
C ILE A 300 2.72 2.07 5.89
N THR A 301 3.90 2.60 6.17
CA THR A 301 5.06 2.46 5.31
C THR A 301 6.12 1.62 6.00
N TYR A 302 6.92 0.93 5.20
CA TYR A 302 8.07 0.20 5.70
C TYR A 302 9.31 0.53 4.88
N MET A 303 10.49 0.41 5.50
CA MET A 303 11.80 0.88 5.02
C MET A 303 12.02 2.40 4.97
N SER A 304 11.00 3.24 4.78
CA SER A 304 11.19 4.69 4.68
C SER A 304 10.01 5.50 5.25
N PRO A 305 10.27 6.57 6.02
CA PRO A 305 9.21 7.48 6.46
C PRO A 305 8.86 8.50 5.37
N PHE A 306 7.72 9.17 5.52
CA PHE A 306 7.43 10.39 4.78
C PHE A 306 8.28 11.54 5.32
N VAL A 307 9.07 12.17 4.45
CA VAL A 307 9.91 13.32 4.84
C VAL A 307 9.02 14.51 5.20
N GLY A 308 9.29 15.11 6.36
CA GLY A 308 8.56 16.29 6.86
C GLY A 308 7.11 16.00 7.27
N THR A 309 6.73 14.74 7.44
CA THR A 309 5.42 14.35 7.97
C THR A 309 5.62 13.67 9.33
N PRO A 310 4.98 14.16 10.41
CA PRO A 310 5.05 13.48 11.70
C PRO A 310 4.34 12.13 11.63
N HIS A 311 4.92 11.11 12.27
CA HIS A 311 4.31 9.79 12.39
C HIS A 311 3.66 9.66 13.77
N VAL A 312 2.64 8.81 13.87
CA VAL A 312 1.94 8.53 15.13
C VAL A 312 2.68 7.45 15.92
N ARG A 313 3.23 6.46 15.21
CA ARG A 313 3.93 5.34 15.82
C ARG A 313 5.01 4.81 14.88
N LYS A 314 6.14 4.43 15.45
CA LYS A 314 7.25 3.77 14.77
C LYS A 314 7.58 2.48 15.50
N GLU A 315 7.68 1.38 14.76
CA GLU A 315 8.04 0.08 15.30
C GLU A 315 9.19 -0.50 14.47
N HIS A 316 10.14 -1.17 15.12
CA HIS A 316 11.23 -1.84 14.40
C HIS A 316 10.99 -3.34 14.42
N CYS A 317 10.96 -3.95 13.23
CA CYS A 317 10.94 -5.39 13.09
C CYS A 317 12.35 -5.90 12.77
N THR A 318 12.90 -6.74 13.65
CA THR A 318 14.07 -7.57 13.35
C THR A 318 13.61 -8.80 12.60
N VAL A 319 14.31 -9.15 11.53
CA VAL A 319 13.91 -10.25 10.66
C VAL A 319 15.06 -11.23 10.52
N GLU A 320 14.82 -12.51 10.79
CA GLU A 320 15.87 -13.53 10.96
C GLU A 320 16.71 -13.83 9.69
N HIS A 321 16.31 -13.35 8.51
CA HIS A 321 16.91 -13.78 7.25
C HIS A 321 17.92 -12.82 6.62
N GLN A 322 18.18 -11.64 7.20
CA GLN A 322 19.15 -10.70 6.66
C GLN A 322 19.92 -9.97 7.75
N GLU A 323 21.19 -10.33 7.92
CA GLU A 323 22.12 -9.60 8.78
C GLU A 323 22.22 -8.14 8.32
N GLY A 324 21.90 -7.21 9.22
CA GLY A 324 21.91 -5.78 8.94
C GLY A 324 20.65 -5.20 8.26
N ALA A 325 19.67 -6.03 7.87
CA ALA A 325 18.40 -5.50 7.39
C ALA A 325 17.57 -4.99 8.58
N SER A 326 17.11 -3.74 8.47
CA SER A 326 16.13 -3.17 9.38
C SER A 326 14.84 -2.90 8.61
N TRP A 327 13.72 -3.30 9.22
CA TRP A 327 12.38 -3.09 8.67
C TRP A 327 11.64 -2.15 9.61
N PRO A 328 11.97 -0.84 9.62
CA PRO A 328 11.20 0.14 10.37
C PRO A 328 9.81 0.25 9.74
N LEU A 329 8.78 0.11 10.56
CA LEU A 329 7.39 0.37 10.26
C LEU A 329 7.03 1.75 10.79
N TYR A 330 6.34 2.54 9.98
CA TYR A 330 5.81 3.84 10.37
C TYR A 330 4.29 3.83 10.15
N LEU A 331 3.55 4.20 11.19
CA LEU A 331 2.10 4.41 11.12
C LEU A 331 1.79 5.90 11.21
N TYR A 332 0.94 6.35 10.29
CA TYR A 332 0.45 7.70 10.18
C TYR A 332 -1.07 7.70 10.28
N HIS A 333 -1.64 8.68 10.97
CA HIS A 333 -3.08 8.96 10.98
C HIS A 333 -3.34 10.24 10.19
N CYS A 334 -4.16 10.14 9.15
CA CYS A 334 -4.49 11.23 8.23
C CYS A 334 -5.98 11.51 8.33
N PRO A 335 -6.40 12.76 8.63
CA PRO A 335 -7.79 13.14 8.47
C PRO A 335 -8.21 12.93 7.01
N MET A 336 -9.38 12.35 6.77
CA MET A 336 -9.95 12.33 5.42
C MET A 336 -10.47 13.73 5.04
N GLY A 337 -10.00 14.23 3.89
CA GLY A 337 -10.30 15.56 3.33
C GLY A 337 -11.74 15.72 2.87
#